data_AF-A0A5M6D2A7-F1
#
_entry.id   AF-A0A5M6D2A7-F1
#
_cell.length_a   1.000
_cell.length_b   1.000
_cell.length_c   1.000
_cell.angle_alpha   90.00
_cell.angle_beta   90.00
_cell.angle_gamma   90.00
#
_symmetry.space_group_name_H-M   'P 1'
#
loop_
_entity.id
_entity.type
_entity.pdbx_description
1 polymer ?
#
loop_
_entity_poly.entity_id
_entity_poly.type
_entity_poly.pdbx_seq_one_letter_code
_entity_poly.pdbx_strand_id
1 'polypeptide(L)' 'MFEGQELRTHGNWNELKTKARQQYSHLTNDDLEYSSGRQEEWFNRLSTKLGRSVDDVKDWFRHL' A
#
# COMPACT_ATOMS: atom_id res chain seq x y z
N MET A 1 -7.09 -21.67 22.57
CA MET A 1 -7.45 -21.84 21.15
C MET A 1 -6.86 -20.64 20.43
N PHE A 2 -5.78 -20.82 19.67
CA PHE A 2 -5.20 -19.77 18.83
C PHE A 2 -5.31 -20.28 17.40
N GLU A 3 -6.46 -19.98 16.78
CA GLU A 3 -6.73 -20.32 15.39
C GLU A 3 -6.04 -19.33 14.45
N GLY A 4 -5.50 -19.86 13.36
CA GLY A 4 -5.50 -19.17 12.08
C GLY A 4 -4.30 -18.25 11.77
N GLN A 5 -3.08 -18.78 11.77
CA GLN A 5 -1.99 -18.15 11.02
C GLN A 5 -1.99 -18.59 9.55
N GLU A 6 -3.11 -18.41 8.84
CA GLU A 6 -3.23 -18.78 7.41
C GLU A 6 -3.85 -17.68 6.52
N LEU A 7 -3.95 -16.43 7.01
CA LEU A 7 -4.47 -15.28 6.24
C LEU A 7 -3.41 -14.21 5.93
N ARG A 8 -2.13 -14.54 6.06
CA ARG A 8 -1.05 -13.53 6.13
C ARG A 8 -0.66 -12.87 4.81
N THR A 9 -1.12 -13.37 3.65
CA THR A 9 -0.64 -12.85 2.35
C THR A 9 -1.70 -12.02 1.61
N HIS A 10 -2.99 -12.23 1.86
CA HIS A 10 -4.07 -11.46 1.21
C HIS A 10 -4.84 -10.55 2.18
N GLY A 11 -4.92 -10.92 3.46
CA GLY A 11 -5.54 -10.08 4.50
C GLY A 11 -4.74 -8.80 4.76
N ASN A 12 -3.41 -8.92 4.75
CA ASN A 12 -2.52 -7.79 5.05
C ASN A 12 -2.61 -6.69 3.98
N TRP A 13 -2.69 -7.03 2.70
CA TRP A 13 -2.79 -6.03 1.63
C TRP A 13 -4.10 -5.26 1.68
N ASN A 14 -5.22 -5.92 1.97
CA ASN A 14 -6.52 -5.24 2.03
C ASN A 14 -6.63 -4.30 3.24
N GLU A 15 -6.02 -4.68 4.37
CA GLU A 15 -5.91 -3.81 5.54
C GLU A 15 -4.95 -2.64 5.27
N LEU A 16 -3.79 -2.91 4.64
CA LEU A 16 -2.82 -1.90 4.28
C LEU A 16 -3.44 -0.86 3.33
N LYS A 17 -4.23 -1.30 2.35
CA LYS A 17 -5.02 -0.42 1.49
C LYS A 17 -6.01 0.44 2.26
N THR A 18 -6.66 -0.14 3.27
CA THR A 18 -7.62 0.58 4.12
C THR A 18 -6.91 1.66 4.94
N LYS A 19 -5.81 1.32 5.61
CA LYS A 19 -4.98 2.29 6.36
C LYS A 19 -4.43 3.39 5.45
N ALA A 20 -3.96 3.02 4.25
CA ALA A 20 -3.46 3.94 3.25
C ALA A 20 -4.52 4.98 2.83
N ARG A 21 -5.76 4.54 2.60
CA ARG A 21 -6.90 5.41 2.28
C ARG A 21 -7.38 6.25 3.47
N GLN A 22 -7.26 5.75 4.70
CA GLN A 22 -7.57 6.51 5.90
C GLN A 22 -6.57 7.66 6.11
N GLN A 23 -5.28 7.42 5.87
CA GLN A 23 -4.23 8.45 5.92
C GLN A 23 -4.35 9.44 4.75
N TYR A 24 -4.69 8.95 3.56
CA TYR A 24 -4.77 9.76 2.34
C TYR A 24 -6.11 9.58 1.64
N SER A 25 -7.03 10.50 1.91
CA SER A 25 -8.39 10.52 1.31
C SER A 25 -8.40 10.62 -0.22
N HIS A 26 -7.27 11.00 -0.85
CA HIS A 26 -7.13 11.10 -2.30
C HIS A 26 -6.65 9.78 -2.95
N LEU A 27 -6.17 8.80 -2.17
CA LEU A 27 -5.79 7.49 -2.69
C LEU A 27 -7.05 6.64 -2.90
N THR A 28 -7.14 5.99 -4.05
CA THR A 28 -8.22 5.06 -4.37
C THR A 28 -7.72 3.62 -4.30
N ASN A 29 -8.65 2.65 -4.33
CA ASN A 29 -8.28 1.24 -4.41
C ASN A 29 -7.46 0.93 -5.67
N ASP A 30 -7.70 1.66 -6.77
CA ASP A 30 -6.99 1.53 -8.05
C ASP A 30 -5.53 2.01 -7.93
N ASP A 31 -5.32 3.14 -7.24
CA ASP A 31 -3.96 3.64 -6.97
C ASP A 31 -3.16 2.70 -6.10
N LEU A 32 -3.84 1.92 -5.25
CA LEU A 32 -3.24 0.92 -4.38
C LEU A 32 -3.33 -0.48 -4.97
N GLU A 33 -3.58 -0.60 -6.28
CA GLU A 33 -3.55 -1.88 -6.96
C GLU A 33 -2.12 -2.22 -7.37
N TYR A 34 -1.57 -3.27 -6.77
CA TYR A 34 -0.24 -3.76 -7.08
C TYR A 34 -0.30 -4.84 -8.15
N SER A 35 0.37 -4.62 -9.27
CA SER A 35 0.67 -5.65 -10.27
C SER A 35 2.08 -6.19 -10.06
N SER A 36 2.21 -7.51 -9.96
CA SER A 36 3.52 -8.17 -9.86
C SER A 36 4.42 -7.77 -11.04
N GLY A 37 5.64 -7.31 -10.76
CA GLY A 37 6.59 -6.79 -11.75
C GLY A 37 6.50 -5.28 -12.04
N ARG A 38 5.49 -4.56 -11.53
CA ARG A 38 5.36 -3.09 -11.70
C ARG A 38 5.55 -2.30 -10.41
N GLN A 39 6.32 -2.84 -9.48
CA GLN A 39 6.55 -2.22 -8.17
C GLN A 39 7.15 -0.82 -8.28
N GLU A 40 8.16 -0.65 -9.13
CA GLU A 40 8.84 0.64 -9.30
C GLU A 40 7.93 1.69 -9.94
N GLU A 41 7.17 1.32 -10.98
CA GLU A 41 6.19 2.21 -11.60
C GLU A 41 5.09 2.61 -10.62
N TRP A 42 4.61 1.66 -9.82
CA TRP A 42 3.57 1.89 -8.82
C TRP A 42 4.04 2.91 -7.76
N PHE A 43 5.24 2.74 -7.21
CA PHE A 43 5.79 3.71 -6.26
C PHE A 43 6.02 5.10 -6.87
N ASN A 44 6.43 5.18 -8.14
CA ASN A 44 6.59 6.48 -8.84
C ASN A 44 5.24 7.19 -9.06
N ARG A 45 4.19 6.45 -9.44
CA ARG A 45 2.83 7.01 -9.56
C ARG A 45 2.31 7.49 -8.23
N LEU A 46 2.49 6.69 -7.18
CA LEU A 46 2.04 7.05 -5.84
C LEU A 46 2.79 8.27 -5.29
N SER A 47 4.11 8.33 -5.50
CA SER A 47 4.96 9.49 -5.20
C SER A 47 4.44 10.76 -5.86
N THR A 48 4.08 10.70 -7.14
CA THR A 48 3.52 11.84 -7.89
C THR A 48 2.16 12.26 -7.33
N LYS A 49 1.30 11.30 -7.01
CA LYS A 49 -0.05 11.56 -6.48
C LYS A 49 -0.04 12.13 -5.06
N LEU A 50 0.88 11.63 -4.23
CA LEU A 50 1.08 12.09 -2.85
C LEU A 50 1.89 13.39 -2.77
N GLY A 51 2.56 13.78 -3.86
CA GLY A 51 3.47 14.93 -3.88
C GLY A 51 4.70 14.74 -3.01
N ARG A 52 5.17 13.50 -2.85
CA ARG A 52 6.31 13.12 -1.98
C ARG A 52 7.35 12.33 -2.75
N SER A 53 8.55 12.24 -2.22
CA SER A 53 9.60 11.39 -2.81
C SER A 53 9.21 9.91 -2.76
N VAL A 54 9.66 9.15 -3.76
CA VAL A 54 9.51 7.68 -3.82
C VAL A 54 10.00 7.00 -2.54
N ASP A 55 11.07 7.52 -1.94
CA ASP A 55 11.63 6.99 -0.68
C ASP A 55 10.69 7.20 0.50
N ASP A 56 10.08 8.39 0.65
CA ASP A 56 9.10 8.69 1.71
C ASP A 56 7.87 7.78 1.59
N VAL A 57 7.42 7.53 0.36
CA VAL A 57 6.33 6.57 0.11
C VAL A 57 6.76 5.16 0.52
N LYS A 58 7.94 4.69 0.11
CA LYS A 58 8.44 3.37 0.47
C LYS A 58 8.58 3.21 1.99
N ASP A 59 9.11 4.23 2.66
CA ASP A 59 9.25 4.27 4.10
C ASP A 59 7.89 4.23 4.80
N TRP A 60 6.93 5.02 4.31
CA TRP A 60 5.56 5.00 4.82
C TRP A 60 4.92 3.60 4.70
N PHE A 61 5.10 2.90 3.57
CA PHE A 61 4.63 1.52 3.41
C PHE A 61 5.32 0.51 4.33
N ARG A 62 6.57 0.75 4.72
CA ARG A 62 7.30 -0.09 5.69
C ARG A 62 6.78 0.07 7.12
N HIS A 63 6.15 1.20 7.42
CA HIS A 63 5.65 1.55 8.75
C HIS A 63 4.12 1.37 8.93
N LEU A 64 3.41 0.89 7.90
CA LEU A 64 1.96 0.60 7.91
C LEU A 64 1.61 -0.79 8.48
#